data_AF-A0AAV6DIQ7-F1
#
_entry.id   AF-A0AAV6DIQ7-F1
#
_cell.length_a   1.000
_cell.length_b   1.000
_cell.length_c   1.000
_cell.angle_alpha   90.00
_cell.angle_beta   90.00
_cell.angle_gamma   90.00
#
_symmetry.space_group_name_H-M   'P 1'
#
loop_
_entity.id
_entity.type
_entity.pdbx_description
1 polymer ?
#
loop_
_entity_poly.entity_id
_entity_poly.type
_entity_poly.pdbx_seq_one_letter_code
_entity_poly.pdbx_strand_id
1 'polypeptide(L)'
;MGQAAAWLVQWTGFIALAGLIGAVALDLLVLPARAPELDRPRVHLRRLRLVGILVLAGASAAELLVRSATMSGGAGLSGAATAVPAVVGRTHFGTVWSVRMGLLALLLPTAWVRGRGPLAGAALLSLGLAATVTLTGHAGDWGDLTATAALDWAHLIAAGAWTGGIFALTLLGGRTAARWPGAHLPATMARFSRLAGACLTVVVLTGAFRLWVELPAPSALWRTGYGRILAAKLVLVLALVGCGAMNRYLVLPRLDGRRARGFVARLVRMTRLGLMGPSRARPPAARLGSWLLRESALALAAFWCTAMLVESTPARHASHDGHAESAPAPQRVTMAELHAAGGVPPGWRFSPPPGEAERGRILFARLGCPVCHRVGGAAGPDSAPGPDLAGAGEHHPAGYLLESVINPDAVIVEGPGYTGQDGRSIMPSYADRLTVAELLDLVAYLRTL
;
A
#
# COMPACT_ATOMS: atom_id res chain seq x y z
N MET A 1 -15.72 2.44 18.06
CA MET A 1 -14.37 3.00 18.36
C MET A 1 -14.00 3.95 17.22
N GLY A 2 -13.39 5.11 17.50
CA GLY A 2 -13.10 6.12 16.46
C GLY A 2 -11.87 5.80 15.61
N GLN A 3 -11.80 6.34 14.39
CA GLN A 3 -10.68 6.17 13.44
C GLN A 3 -9.31 6.48 14.07
N ALA A 4 -9.23 7.48 14.94
CA ALA A 4 -7.99 7.85 15.64
C ALA A 4 -7.42 6.71 16.50
N ALA A 5 -8.28 5.85 17.08
CA ALA A 5 -7.82 4.71 17.87
C ALA A 5 -7.18 3.64 16.97
N ALA A 6 -7.75 3.38 15.79
CA ALA A 6 -7.17 2.46 14.81
C ALA A 6 -5.79 2.96 14.33
N TRP A 7 -5.68 4.26 13.99
CA TRP A 7 -4.40 4.87 13.63
C TRP A 7 -3.35 4.72 14.73
N LEU A 8 -3.72 4.93 16.00
CA LEU A 8 -2.80 4.81 17.12
C LEU A 8 -2.32 3.37 17.33
N VAL A 9 -3.23 2.39 17.23
CA VAL A 9 -2.89 0.95 17.32
C VAL A 9 -1.90 0.58 16.21
N GLN A 10 -2.19 0.96 14.98
CA GLN A 10 -1.35 0.65 13.82
C GLN A 10 0.02 1.35 13.90
N TRP A 11 0.04 2.63 14.31
CA TRP A 11 1.26 3.39 14.52
C TRP A 11 2.17 2.73 15.57
N THR A 12 1.58 2.32 16.69
CA THR A 12 2.28 1.62 17.77
C THR A 12 2.86 0.29 17.29
N GLY A 13 2.07 -0.49 16.53
CA GLY A 13 2.51 -1.75 15.93
C GLY A 13 3.70 -1.56 14.99
N PHE A 14 3.65 -0.57 14.09
CA PHE A 14 4.74 -0.29 13.16
C PHE A 14 6.04 0.13 13.85
N ILE A 15 5.96 0.99 14.87
CA ILE A 15 7.15 1.41 15.62
C ILE A 15 7.76 0.23 16.37
N ALA A 16 6.93 -0.61 17.00
CA ALA A 16 7.39 -1.79 17.73
C ALA A 16 8.07 -2.81 16.81
N LEU A 17 7.46 -3.09 15.63
CA LEU A 17 8.03 -3.97 14.62
C LEU A 17 9.35 -3.41 14.08
N ALA A 18 9.39 -2.13 13.71
CA ALA A 18 10.62 -1.50 13.24
C ALA A 18 11.72 -1.55 14.31
N GLY A 19 11.41 -1.18 15.56
CA GLY A 19 12.33 -1.25 16.69
C GLY A 19 12.89 -2.66 16.93
N LEU A 20 12.04 -3.69 16.82
CA LEU A 20 12.44 -5.09 16.93
C LEU A 20 13.41 -5.49 15.80
N ILE A 21 13.03 -5.27 14.53
CA ILE A 21 13.85 -5.59 13.36
C ILE A 21 15.19 -4.85 13.43
N GLY A 22 15.16 -3.55 13.72
CA GLY A 22 16.33 -2.70 13.85
C GLY A 22 17.26 -3.13 14.98
N ALA A 23 16.72 -3.50 16.14
CA ALA A 23 17.52 -4.00 17.26
C ALA A 23 18.23 -5.32 16.92
N VAL A 24 17.54 -6.25 16.24
CA VAL A 24 18.14 -7.50 15.75
C VAL A 24 19.22 -7.21 14.70
N ALA A 25 18.92 -6.36 13.71
CA ALA A 25 19.85 -6.01 12.63
C ALA A 25 21.12 -5.34 13.16
N LEU A 26 21.01 -4.42 14.13
CA LEU A 26 22.16 -3.80 14.77
C LEU A 26 23.04 -4.81 15.53
N ASP A 27 22.42 -5.68 16.32
CA ASP A 27 23.13 -6.68 17.13
C ASP A 27 23.85 -7.72 16.25
N LEU A 28 23.21 -8.11 15.14
CA LEU A 28 23.69 -9.17 14.26
C LEU A 28 24.69 -8.68 13.21
N LEU A 29 24.40 -7.55 12.55
CA LEU A 29 25.10 -7.07 11.35
C LEU A 29 26.06 -5.90 11.62
N VAL A 30 25.80 -5.09 12.66
CA VAL A 30 26.56 -3.85 12.91
C VAL A 30 27.57 -4.03 14.04
N LEU A 31 27.15 -4.51 15.21
CA LEU A 31 28.03 -4.68 16.36
C LEU A 31 29.03 -5.85 16.14
N PRO A 32 30.34 -5.65 16.38
CA PRO A 32 31.34 -6.70 16.25
C PRO A 32 31.07 -7.88 17.20
N ALA A 33 31.18 -9.11 16.68
CA ALA A 33 30.79 -10.34 17.38
C ALA A 33 31.63 -10.63 18.64
N ARG A 34 32.91 -10.27 18.65
CA ARG A 34 33.85 -10.52 19.75
C ARG A 34 34.36 -9.19 20.31
N ALA A 35 33.52 -8.52 21.09
CA ALA A 35 33.84 -7.26 21.76
C ALA A 35 33.12 -7.20 23.12
N PRO A 36 33.75 -7.72 24.20
CA PRO A 36 33.12 -7.77 25.54
C PRO A 36 32.76 -6.37 26.07
N GLU A 37 33.49 -5.35 25.63
CA GLU A 37 33.23 -3.93 25.92
C GLU A 37 31.83 -3.45 25.46
N LEU A 38 31.18 -4.19 24.54
CA LEU A 38 29.86 -3.89 24.00
C LEU A 38 28.72 -4.66 24.69
N ASP A 39 28.99 -5.36 25.80
CA ASP A 39 27.96 -6.11 26.53
C ASP A 39 26.82 -5.23 27.06
N ARG A 40 27.14 -4.02 27.52
CA ARG A 40 26.12 -3.04 27.96
C ARG A 40 25.17 -2.66 26.82
N PRO A 41 25.64 -2.20 25.64
CA PRO A 41 24.78 -2.03 24.47
C PRO A 41 23.94 -3.25 24.11
N ARG A 42 24.52 -4.46 24.14
CA ARG A 42 23.81 -5.72 23.84
C ARG A 42 22.66 -6.01 24.83
N VAL A 43 22.83 -5.69 26.12
CA VAL A 43 21.75 -5.78 27.12
C VAL A 43 20.61 -4.83 26.77
N HIS A 44 20.90 -3.59 26.38
CA HIS A 44 19.89 -2.61 26.01
C HIS A 44 19.14 -3.04 24.74
N LEU A 45 19.83 -3.58 23.74
CA LEU A 45 19.20 -4.14 22.54
C LEU A 45 18.29 -5.32 22.88
N ARG A 46 18.67 -6.23 23.79
CA ARG A 46 17.79 -7.29 24.27
C ARG A 46 16.54 -6.76 24.97
N ARG A 47 16.69 -5.74 25.82
CA ARG A 47 15.54 -5.08 26.48
C ARG A 47 14.62 -4.41 25.45
N LEU A 48 15.19 -3.73 24.46
CA LEU A 48 14.42 -3.11 23.38
C LEU A 48 13.64 -4.15 22.57
N ARG A 49 14.26 -5.31 22.27
CA ARG A 49 13.57 -6.44 21.64
C ARG A 49 12.41 -6.94 22.50
N LEU A 50 12.61 -7.16 23.80
CA LEU A 50 11.55 -7.59 24.72
C LEU A 50 10.40 -6.59 24.76
N VAL A 51 10.69 -5.30 24.93
CA VAL A 51 9.67 -4.24 24.92
C VAL A 51 8.94 -4.21 23.58
N GLY A 52 9.67 -4.30 22.46
CA GLY A 52 9.08 -4.36 21.12
C GLY A 52 8.13 -5.55 20.95
N ILE A 53 8.50 -6.75 21.43
CA ILE A 53 7.65 -7.94 21.40
C ILE A 53 6.36 -7.71 22.21
N LEU A 54 6.46 -7.21 23.44
CA LEU A 54 5.30 -6.98 24.32
C LEU A 54 4.37 -5.90 23.76
N VAL A 55 4.93 -4.79 23.28
CA VAL A 55 4.15 -3.70 22.67
C VAL A 55 3.46 -4.17 21.39
N LEU A 56 4.15 -4.95 20.55
CA LEU A 56 3.58 -5.48 19.31
C LEU A 56 2.49 -6.54 19.57
N ALA A 57 2.64 -7.36 20.61
CA ALA A 57 1.59 -8.28 21.07
C ALA A 57 0.35 -7.50 21.53
N GLY A 58 0.54 -6.46 22.35
CA GLY A 58 -0.55 -5.59 22.81
C GLY A 58 -1.25 -4.85 21.65
N ALA A 59 -0.47 -4.29 20.72
CA ALA A 59 -1.01 -3.64 19.52
C ALA A 59 -1.79 -4.63 18.64
N SER A 60 -1.31 -5.86 18.48
CA SER A 60 -2.00 -6.90 17.70
C SER A 60 -3.28 -7.39 18.38
N ALA A 61 -3.32 -7.45 19.72
CA ALA A 61 -4.55 -7.76 20.44
C ALA A 61 -5.57 -6.62 20.30
N ALA A 62 -5.12 -5.35 20.36
CA ALA A 62 -5.97 -4.20 20.11
C ALA A 62 -6.49 -4.17 18.66
N GLU A 63 -5.65 -4.51 17.67
CA GLU A 63 -6.05 -4.62 16.25
C GLU A 63 -7.16 -5.65 16.07
N LEU A 64 -7.03 -6.83 16.70
CA LEU A 64 -8.06 -7.87 16.66
C LEU A 64 -9.39 -7.35 17.21
N LEU A 65 -9.39 -6.62 18.32
CA LEU A 65 -10.60 -6.05 18.91
C LEU A 65 -11.22 -4.98 18.00
N VAL A 66 -10.40 -4.10 17.42
CA VAL A 66 -10.86 -3.05 16.48
C VAL A 66 -11.51 -3.70 15.26
N ARG A 67 -10.85 -4.68 14.63
CA ARG A 67 -11.39 -5.38 13.45
C ARG A 67 -12.63 -6.22 13.79
N SER A 68 -12.67 -6.85 14.97
CA SER A 68 -13.85 -7.59 15.40
C SER A 68 -15.05 -6.66 15.65
N ALA A 69 -14.81 -5.45 16.17
CA ALA A 69 -15.84 -4.43 16.34
C ALA A 69 -16.40 -3.92 15.01
N THR A 70 -15.55 -3.77 13.98
CA THR A 70 -16.01 -3.34 12.65
C THR A 70 -16.84 -4.43 11.96
N MET A 71 -16.45 -5.71 12.11
CA MET A 71 -17.17 -6.84 11.50
C MET A 71 -18.50 -7.16 12.19
N SER A 72 -18.67 -6.83 13.47
CA SER A 72 -19.92 -7.01 14.21
C SER A 72 -20.92 -5.85 14.05
N GLY A 73 -20.73 -4.98 13.06
CA GLY A 73 -21.62 -3.85 12.79
C GLY A 73 -21.50 -2.71 13.82
N GLY A 74 -20.36 -2.60 14.52
CA GLY A 74 -20.12 -1.49 15.44
C GLY A 74 -20.76 -1.64 16.82
N ALA A 75 -21.13 -2.85 17.23
CA ALA A 75 -21.81 -3.20 18.49
C ALA A 75 -21.00 -2.98 19.79
N GLY A 76 -20.05 -2.03 19.79
CA GLY A 76 -19.19 -1.72 20.94
C GLY A 76 -18.19 -2.82 21.31
N LEU A 77 -17.55 -2.71 22.48
CA LEU A 77 -16.54 -3.69 22.92
C LEU A 77 -17.14 -5.07 23.22
N SER A 78 -18.37 -5.14 23.73
CA SER A 78 -19.03 -6.39 24.05
C SER A 78 -19.34 -7.20 22.78
N GLY A 79 -19.88 -6.54 21.74
CA GLY A 79 -20.10 -7.16 20.44
C GLY A 79 -18.80 -7.51 19.71
N ALA A 80 -17.73 -6.74 19.92
CA ALA A 80 -16.40 -7.09 19.43
C ALA A 80 -15.89 -8.40 20.08
N ALA A 81 -16.00 -8.51 21.41
CA ALA A 81 -15.52 -9.67 22.16
C ALA A 81 -16.25 -10.97 21.78
N THR A 82 -17.56 -10.92 21.53
CA THR A 82 -18.32 -12.10 21.07
C THR A 82 -17.98 -12.49 19.64
N ALA A 83 -17.56 -11.54 18.79
CA ALA A 83 -17.15 -11.81 17.42
C ALA A 83 -15.74 -12.38 17.30
N VAL A 84 -14.85 -12.18 18.29
CA VAL A 84 -13.44 -12.61 18.26
C VAL A 84 -13.26 -14.08 17.85
N PRO A 85 -13.96 -15.08 18.44
CA PRO A 85 -13.76 -16.48 18.05
C PRO A 85 -14.09 -16.75 16.58
N ALA A 86 -15.13 -16.10 16.05
CA ALA A 86 -15.51 -16.23 14.64
C ALA A 86 -14.46 -15.55 13.73
N VAL A 87 -13.99 -14.36 14.10
CA VAL A 87 -12.94 -13.64 13.35
C VAL A 87 -11.64 -14.46 13.33
N VAL A 88 -11.19 -14.98 14.46
CA VAL A 88 -9.96 -15.76 14.55
C VAL A 88 -10.08 -17.10 13.80
N GLY A 89 -11.21 -17.79 13.96
CA GLY A 89 -11.38 -19.16 13.44
C GLY A 89 -11.85 -19.26 11.99
N ARG A 90 -12.45 -18.22 11.41
CA ARG A 90 -13.10 -18.29 10.09
C ARG A 90 -12.65 -17.24 9.09
N THR A 91 -11.63 -16.45 9.41
CA THR A 91 -11.13 -15.41 8.50
C THR A 91 -9.64 -15.60 8.21
N HIS A 92 -9.23 -15.20 7.01
CA HIS A 92 -7.82 -15.14 6.63
C HIS A 92 -7.01 -14.27 7.60
N PHE A 93 -7.55 -13.10 7.98
CA PHE A 93 -6.95 -12.24 9.00
C PHE A 93 -6.70 -13.00 10.32
N GLY A 94 -7.69 -13.78 10.79
CA GLY A 94 -7.59 -14.58 12.00
C GLY A 94 -6.49 -15.63 11.96
N THR A 95 -6.31 -16.28 10.82
CA THR A 95 -5.20 -17.22 10.58
C THR A 95 -3.85 -16.51 10.66
N VAL A 96 -3.68 -15.40 9.93
CA VAL A 96 -2.42 -14.64 9.92
C VAL A 96 -2.11 -14.06 11.31
N TRP A 97 -3.12 -13.58 12.03
CA TRP A 97 -2.99 -13.10 13.40
C TRP A 97 -2.55 -14.20 14.36
N SER A 98 -3.10 -15.41 14.23
CA SER A 98 -2.70 -16.57 15.05
C SER A 98 -1.23 -16.94 14.82
N VAL A 99 -0.79 -16.95 13.55
CA VAL A 99 0.62 -17.12 13.19
C VAL A 99 1.48 -16.03 13.80
N ARG A 100 1.05 -14.76 13.71
CA ARG A 100 1.74 -13.61 14.33
C ARG A 100 1.94 -13.80 15.83
N MET A 101 0.90 -14.24 16.55
CA MET A 101 0.99 -14.51 17.99
C MET A 101 1.95 -15.66 18.31
N GLY A 102 1.93 -16.74 17.50
CA GLY A 102 2.88 -17.84 17.62
C GLY A 102 4.34 -17.38 17.41
N LEU A 103 4.59 -16.55 16.39
CA LEU A 103 5.92 -16.00 16.13
C LEU A 103 6.41 -15.08 17.26
N LEU A 104 5.52 -14.25 17.84
CA LEU A 104 5.85 -13.42 19.01
C LEU A 104 6.18 -14.27 20.24
N ALA A 105 5.43 -15.36 20.47
CA ALA A 105 5.71 -16.29 21.56
C ALA A 105 7.08 -16.97 21.38
N LEU A 106 7.43 -17.40 20.16
CA LEU A 106 8.74 -17.97 19.85
C LEU A 106 9.90 -16.95 19.94
N LEU A 107 9.62 -15.66 19.73
CA LEU A 107 10.59 -14.58 19.87
C LEU A 107 10.93 -14.26 21.32
N LEU A 108 9.98 -14.39 22.25
CA LEU A 108 10.18 -14.10 23.68
C LEU A 108 11.47 -14.72 24.26
N PRO A 109 11.71 -16.05 24.21
CA PRO A 109 12.89 -16.66 24.83
C PRO A 109 14.21 -16.06 24.34
N THR A 110 14.27 -15.56 23.10
CA THR A 110 15.47 -14.95 22.51
C THR A 110 15.93 -13.66 23.22
N ALA A 111 15.08 -13.06 24.06
CA ALA A 111 15.43 -11.89 24.86
C ALA A 111 16.33 -12.24 26.07
N TRP A 112 16.33 -13.49 26.53
CA TRP A 112 17.10 -13.94 27.69
C TRP A 112 18.32 -14.79 27.33
N VAL A 113 18.33 -15.42 26.16
CA VAL A 113 19.46 -16.25 25.70
C VAL A 113 20.54 -15.39 25.05
N ARG A 114 21.81 -15.73 25.32
CA ARG A 114 22.99 -15.09 24.72
C ARG A 114 23.56 -15.99 23.61
N GLY A 115 24.05 -15.37 22.54
CA GLY A 115 24.73 -16.08 21.45
C GLY A 115 24.21 -15.69 20.06
N ARG A 116 24.97 -16.07 19.02
CA ARG A 116 24.60 -15.76 17.63
C ARG A 116 23.49 -16.66 17.08
N GLY A 117 23.39 -17.91 17.55
CA GLY A 117 22.32 -18.84 17.15
C GLY A 117 20.92 -18.30 17.49
N PRO A 118 20.61 -17.99 18.77
CA PRO A 118 19.33 -17.38 19.16
C PRO A 118 19.06 -16.05 18.46
N LEU A 119 20.10 -15.25 18.17
CA LEU A 119 19.96 -14.00 17.44
C LEU A 119 19.63 -14.21 15.95
N ALA A 120 20.21 -15.22 15.31
CA ALA A 120 19.85 -15.62 13.95
C ALA A 120 18.42 -16.16 13.90
N GLY A 121 18.01 -16.96 14.89
CA GLY A 121 16.62 -17.38 15.06
C GLY A 121 15.67 -16.18 15.23
N ALA A 122 16.03 -15.20 16.06
CA ALA A 122 15.26 -13.97 16.22
C ALA A 122 15.16 -13.17 14.92
N ALA A 123 16.22 -13.16 14.09
CA ALA A 123 16.18 -12.54 12.77
C ALA A 123 15.18 -13.24 11.85
N LEU A 124 15.25 -14.56 11.73
CA LEU A 124 14.29 -15.34 10.92
C LEU A 124 12.84 -15.15 11.38
N LEU A 125 12.59 -15.18 12.69
CA LEU A 125 11.26 -14.94 13.23
C LEU A 125 10.77 -13.50 12.97
N SER A 126 11.66 -12.51 13.04
CA SER A 126 11.32 -11.11 12.72
C SER A 126 10.98 -10.92 11.24
N LEU A 127 11.63 -11.67 10.34
CA LEU A 127 11.28 -11.70 8.92
C LEU A 127 9.88 -12.29 8.70
N GLY A 128 9.55 -13.40 9.37
CA GLY A 128 8.21 -13.98 9.35
C GLY A 128 7.15 -13.02 9.91
N LEU A 129 7.49 -12.30 10.98
CA LEU A 129 6.59 -11.32 11.60
C LEU A 129 6.27 -10.17 10.64
N ALA A 130 7.26 -9.67 9.90
CA ALA A 130 7.05 -8.68 8.85
C ALA A 130 6.12 -9.21 7.75
N ALA A 131 6.22 -10.49 7.38
CA ALA A 131 5.31 -11.09 6.39
C ALA A 131 3.85 -11.06 6.87
N THR A 132 3.60 -11.32 8.16
CA THR A 132 2.22 -11.23 8.69
C THR A 132 1.60 -9.84 8.59
N VAL A 133 2.40 -8.77 8.53
CA VAL A 133 1.91 -7.40 8.32
C VAL A 133 1.56 -7.16 6.86
N THR A 134 2.43 -7.61 5.94
CA THR A 134 2.17 -7.59 4.49
C THR A 134 0.87 -8.32 4.13
N LEU A 135 0.70 -9.54 4.65
CA LEU A 135 -0.45 -10.40 4.33
C LEU A 135 -1.80 -9.87 4.88
N THR A 136 -1.78 -8.93 5.82
CA THR A 136 -3.00 -8.34 6.41
C THR A 136 -3.24 -6.89 5.97
N GLY A 137 -2.42 -6.37 5.05
CA GLY A 137 -2.58 -5.06 4.43
C GLY A 137 -2.83 -5.14 2.93
N HIS A 138 -2.93 -3.98 2.25
CA HIS A 138 -3.29 -3.83 0.83
C HIS A 138 -2.46 -4.66 -0.17
N ALA A 139 -1.25 -5.07 0.22
CA ALA A 139 -0.42 -5.92 -0.63
C ALA A 139 -0.95 -7.36 -0.70
N GLY A 140 -1.58 -7.84 0.38
CA GLY A 140 -2.23 -9.14 0.48
C GLY A 140 -3.53 -9.25 -0.34
N ASP A 141 -4.15 -8.13 -0.71
CA ASP A 141 -5.36 -8.12 -1.54
C ASP A 141 -5.14 -8.74 -2.93
N TRP A 142 -3.89 -8.74 -3.40
CA TRP A 142 -3.49 -9.40 -4.65
C TRP A 142 -3.25 -10.91 -4.50
N GLY A 143 -3.23 -11.40 -3.26
CA GLY A 143 -2.89 -12.78 -2.89
C GLY A 143 -1.60 -12.88 -2.09
N ASP A 144 -1.51 -13.95 -1.28
CA ASP A 144 -0.43 -14.15 -0.30
C ASP A 144 0.96 -14.39 -0.93
N LEU A 145 1.00 -15.00 -2.12
CA LEU A 145 2.23 -15.36 -2.83
C LEU A 145 2.36 -14.58 -4.15
N THR A 146 2.47 -13.27 -4.03
CA THR A 146 2.56 -12.34 -5.17
C THR A 146 3.82 -11.49 -5.16
N ALA A 147 4.21 -10.95 -6.32
CA ALA A 147 5.31 -10.00 -6.42
C ALA A 147 5.04 -8.71 -5.62
N THR A 148 3.78 -8.26 -5.58
CA THR A 148 3.33 -7.12 -4.77
C THR A 148 3.54 -7.38 -3.28
N ALA A 149 3.15 -8.56 -2.79
CA ALA A 149 3.40 -8.96 -1.40
C ALA A 149 4.91 -9.06 -1.10
N ALA A 150 5.70 -9.70 -1.98
CA ALA A 150 7.14 -9.81 -1.79
C ALA A 150 7.85 -8.44 -1.74
N LEU A 151 7.45 -7.48 -2.60
CA LEU A 151 8.00 -6.13 -2.61
C LEU A 151 7.59 -5.31 -1.39
N ASP A 152 6.34 -5.44 -0.92
CA ASP A 152 5.90 -4.81 0.34
C ASP A 152 6.66 -5.38 1.55
N TRP A 153 6.81 -6.70 1.61
CA TRP A 153 7.59 -7.37 2.64
C TRP A 153 9.05 -6.91 2.67
N ALA A 154 9.69 -6.83 1.49
CA ALA A 154 11.05 -6.30 1.36
C ALA A 154 11.13 -4.83 1.80
N HIS A 155 10.12 -4.01 1.45
CA HIS A 155 10.02 -2.62 1.89
C HIS A 155 9.94 -2.53 3.42
N LEU A 156 9.08 -3.32 4.06
CA LEU A 156 8.92 -3.32 5.53
C LEU A 156 10.19 -3.73 6.25
N ILE A 157 10.88 -4.78 5.78
CA ILE A 157 12.15 -5.22 6.36
C ILE A 157 13.22 -4.13 6.22
N ALA A 158 13.37 -3.57 5.03
CA ALA A 158 14.37 -2.53 4.77
C ALA A 158 14.08 -1.25 5.57
N ALA A 159 12.83 -0.80 5.59
CA ALA A 159 12.40 0.35 6.38
C ALA A 159 12.60 0.09 7.87
N GLY A 160 12.22 -1.09 8.38
CA GLY A 160 12.36 -1.47 9.78
C GLY A 160 13.83 -1.58 10.22
N ALA A 161 14.69 -2.20 9.42
CA ALA A 161 16.12 -2.29 9.71
C ALA A 161 16.79 -0.91 9.74
N TRP A 162 16.38 -0.01 8.85
CA TRP A 162 16.89 1.37 8.79
C TRP A 162 16.37 2.23 9.93
N THR A 163 15.06 2.46 10.03
CA THR A 163 14.48 3.38 11.03
C THR A 163 14.54 2.81 12.44
N GLY A 164 14.31 1.50 12.60
CA GLY A 164 14.50 0.80 13.87
C GLY A 164 15.94 0.84 14.37
N GLY A 165 16.91 0.76 13.45
CA GLY A 165 18.32 0.96 13.77
C GLY A 165 18.59 2.39 14.27
N ILE A 166 17.97 3.41 13.67
CA ILE A 166 18.04 4.80 14.16
C ILE A 166 17.43 4.91 15.56
N PHE A 167 16.26 4.31 15.81
CA PHE A 167 15.63 4.31 17.15
C PHE A 167 16.53 3.68 18.20
N ALA A 168 17.05 2.48 17.91
CA ALA A 168 17.94 1.78 18.81
C ALA A 168 19.24 2.55 19.06
N LEU A 169 19.86 3.14 18.03
CA LEU A 169 21.04 3.99 18.19
C LEU A 169 20.74 5.29 18.95
N THR A 170 19.54 5.84 18.83
CA THR A 170 19.09 7.01 19.62
C THR A 170 18.96 6.64 21.09
N LEU A 171 18.38 5.47 21.40
CA LEU A 171 18.25 4.98 22.77
C LEU A 171 19.60 4.58 23.39
N LEU A 172 20.51 4.02 22.59
CA LEU A 172 21.88 3.70 23.01
C LEU A 172 22.77 4.95 23.14
N GLY A 173 22.56 5.95 22.29
CA GLY A 173 23.40 7.15 22.15
C GLY A 173 22.88 8.41 22.85
N GLY A 174 21.62 8.41 23.30
CA GLY A 174 20.87 9.58 23.76
C GLY A 174 21.36 10.27 25.03
N ARG A 175 22.46 9.80 25.65
CA ARG A 175 23.04 10.46 26.84
C ARG A 175 24.51 10.84 26.77
N THR A 176 25.32 10.38 25.82
CA THR A 176 26.64 10.95 25.41
C THR A 176 27.48 9.92 24.65
N ALA A 177 28.22 10.36 23.63
CA ALA A 177 29.32 9.59 23.03
C ALA A 177 30.37 9.11 24.06
N ALA A 178 30.44 9.78 25.23
CA ALA A 178 31.28 9.40 26.36
C ALA A 178 30.95 8.03 26.97
N ARG A 179 29.78 7.44 26.68
CA ARG A 179 29.42 6.08 27.14
C ARG A 179 29.91 4.97 26.21
N TRP A 180 30.39 5.31 25.02
CA TRP A 180 30.92 4.34 24.07
C TRP A 180 32.43 4.14 24.34
N PRO A 181 32.89 2.90 24.55
CA PRO A 181 34.31 2.64 24.72
C PRO A 181 35.08 2.96 23.42
N GLY A 182 36.09 3.84 23.50
CA GLY A 182 37.10 4.04 22.46
C GLY A 182 36.58 4.27 21.02
N ALA A 183 37.22 3.61 20.04
CA ALA A 183 36.97 3.74 18.60
C ALA A 183 35.74 2.96 18.07
N HIS A 184 34.94 2.35 18.94
CA HIS A 184 33.81 1.51 18.52
C HIS A 184 32.62 2.31 17.98
N LEU A 185 32.42 3.55 18.44
CA LEU A 185 31.33 4.39 17.97
C LEU A 185 31.49 4.76 16.48
N PRO A 186 32.62 5.29 15.99
CA PRO A 186 32.82 5.54 14.56
C PRO A 186 32.66 4.28 13.70
N ALA A 187 33.24 3.15 14.13
CA ALA A 187 33.11 1.88 13.40
C ALA A 187 31.66 1.38 13.31
N THR A 188 30.90 1.50 14.40
CA THR A 188 29.47 1.16 14.46
C THR A 188 28.65 2.07 13.55
N MET A 189 28.88 3.39 13.61
CA MET A 189 28.20 4.35 12.75
C MET A 189 28.52 4.11 11.26
N ALA A 190 29.76 3.77 10.91
CA ALA A 190 30.14 3.47 9.54
C ALA A 190 29.48 2.19 9.01
N ARG A 191 29.41 1.13 9.83
CA ARG A 191 28.70 -0.11 9.49
C ARG A 191 27.20 0.12 9.34
N PHE A 192 26.59 0.84 10.28
CA PHE A 192 25.18 1.19 10.21
C PHE A 192 24.86 2.06 8.99
N SER A 193 25.71 3.05 8.66
CA SER A 193 25.51 3.89 7.48
C SER A 193 25.56 3.11 6.17
N ARG A 194 26.34 2.01 6.08
CA ARG A 194 26.31 1.10 4.93
C ARG A 194 25.01 0.31 4.86
N LEU A 195 24.57 -0.27 5.98
CA LEU A 195 23.28 -0.97 6.07
C LEU A 195 22.11 -0.04 5.69
N ALA A 196 22.06 1.16 6.29
CA ALA A 196 21.06 2.17 5.99
C ALA A 196 21.06 2.58 4.51
N GLY A 197 22.23 2.66 3.88
CA GLY A 197 22.34 2.92 2.44
C GLY A 197 21.73 1.80 1.59
N ALA A 198 21.97 0.53 1.92
CA ALA A 198 21.37 -0.61 1.23
C ALA A 198 19.85 -0.67 1.45
N CYS A 199 19.40 -0.46 2.69
CA CYS A 199 17.98 -0.37 3.03
C CYS A 199 17.28 0.77 2.26
N LEU A 200 17.91 1.94 2.15
CA LEU A 200 17.37 3.07 1.40
C LEU A 200 17.18 2.72 -0.08
N THR A 201 18.12 2.02 -0.71
CA THR A 201 17.96 1.55 -2.10
C THR A 201 16.71 0.68 -2.24
N VAL A 202 16.53 -0.31 -1.35
CA VAL A 202 15.34 -1.17 -1.38
C VAL A 202 14.06 -0.37 -1.17
N VAL A 203 14.02 0.52 -0.17
CA VAL A 203 12.87 1.37 0.16
C VAL A 203 12.48 2.27 -1.01
N VAL A 204 13.46 2.87 -1.71
CA VAL A 204 13.19 3.73 -2.87
C VAL A 204 12.64 2.93 -4.05
N LEU A 205 13.25 1.79 -4.38
CA LEU A 205 12.82 0.96 -5.51
C LEU A 205 11.40 0.39 -5.28
N THR A 206 11.18 -0.20 -4.10
CA THR A 206 9.87 -0.75 -3.73
C THR A 206 8.82 0.35 -3.53
N GLY A 207 9.20 1.52 -3.00
CA GLY A 207 8.31 2.68 -2.85
C GLY A 207 7.88 3.28 -4.20
N ALA A 208 8.79 3.36 -5.17
CA ALA A 208 8.46 3.79 -6.53
C ALA A 208 7.49 2.81 -7.22
N PHE A 209 7.72 1.50 -7.05
CA PHE A 209 6.79 0.48 -7.53
C PHE A 209 5.39 0.62 -6.90
N ARG A 210 5.30 0.81 -5.57
CA ARG A 210 4.02 1.02 -4.90
C ARG A 210 3.30 2.27 -5.40
N LEU A 211 4.03 3.38 -5.59
CA LEU A 211 3.47 4.60 -6.14
C LEU A 211 2.83 4.37 -7.51
N TRP A 212 3.48 3.57 -8.36
CA TRP A 212 2.97 3.19 -9.68
C TRP A 212 1.74 2.29 -9.62
N VAL A 213 1.67 1.36 -8.66
CA VAL A 213 0.55 0.41 -8.51
C VAL A 213 -0.65 1.01 -7.78
N GLU A 214 -0.44 1.96 -6.85
CA GLU A 214 -1.49 2.50 -5.98
C GLU A 214 -2.12 3.79 -6.52
N LEU A 215 -1.40 4.58 -7.34
CA LEU A 215 -1.93 5.80 -7.96
C LEU A 215 -2.30 5.57 -9.43
N PRO A 216 -3.57 5.83 -9.84
CA PRO A 216 -3.98 5.68 -11.23
C PRO A 216 -3.39 6.75 -12.15
N ALA A 217 -3.09 7.94 -11.61
CA ALA A 217 -2.45 9.05 -12.32
C ALA A 217 -1.65 9.92 -11.35
N PRO A 218 -0.60 10.66 -11.80
CA PRO A 218 0.15 11.58 -10.94
C PRO A 218 -0.74 12.61 -10.22
N SER A 219 -1.80 13.07 -10.90
CA SER A 219 -2.76 14.01 -10.33
C SER A 219 -3.52 13.49 -9.12
N ALA A 220 -3.62 12.17 -8.95
CA ALA A 220 -4.24 11.57 -7.77
C ALA A 220 -3.47 11.92 -6.49
N LEU A 221 -2.17 12.26 -6.58
CA LEU A 221 -1.34 12.63 -5.44
C LEU A 221 -1.82 13.92 -4.73
N TRP A 222 -2.41 14.88 -5.45
CA TRP A 222 -2.95 16.10 -4.83
C TRP A 222 -4.48 16.19 -4.86
N ARG A 223 -5.16 15.42 -5.70
CA ARG A 223 -6.63 15.44 -5.80
C ARG A 223 -7.34 14.52 -4.80
N THR A 224 -6.68 13.47 -4.31
CA THR A 224 -7.30 12.49 -3.41
C THR A 224 -6.88 12.68 -1.95
N GLY A 225 -7.71 12.23 -0.99
CA GLY A 225 -7.34 12.19 0.43
C GLY A 225 -6.10 11.32 0.68
N TYR A 226 -6.10 10.10 0.10
CA TYR A 226 -4.99 9.16 0.10
C TYR A 226 -3.69 9.80 -0.42
N GLY A 227 -3.76 10.43 -1.59
CA GLY A 227 -2.63 11.07 -2.24
C GLY A 227 -2.00 12.17 -1.39
N ARG A 228 -2.79 13.01 -0.73
CA ARG A 228 -2.28 14.09 0.13
C ARG A 228 -1.49 13.57 1.34
N ILE A 229 -1.97 12.49 1.96
CA ILE A 229 -1.25 11.82 3.06
C ILE A 229 0.05 11.19 2.54
N LEU A 230 0.00 10.57 1.36
CA LEU A 230 1.17 10.00 0.70
C LEU A 230 2.21 11.08 0.36
N ALA A 231 1.79 12.24 -0.14
CA ALA A 231 2.66 13.38 -0.41
C ALA A 231 3.35 13.88 0.87
N ALA A 232 2.60 14.00 1.98
CA ALA A 232 3.17 14.35 3.28
C ALA A 232 4.22 13.32 3.74
N LYS A 233 3.93 12.02 3.59
CA LYS A 233 4.90 10.94 3.87
C LYS A 233 6.16 11.07 3.02
N LEU A 234 6.03 11.35 1.72
CA LEU A 234 7.17 11.51 0.82
C LEU A 234 8.05 12.69 1.24
N VAL A 235 7.47 13.83 1.62
CA VAL A 235 8.22 14.98 2.14
C VAL A 235 8.98 14.62 3.42
N LEU A 236 8.34 13.93 4.36
CA LEU A 236 8.98 13.46 5.61
C LEU A 236 10.14 12.49 5.33
N VAL A 237 9.95 11.55 4.40
CA VAL A 237 10.99 10.60 3.99
C VAL A 237 12.16 11.32 3.30
N LEU A 238 11.89 12.28 2.41
CA LEU A 238 12.93 13.08 1.77
C LEU A 238 13.72 13.91 2.80
N ALA A 239 13.05 14.48 3.79
CA ALA A 239 13.71 15.17 4.91
C ALA A 239 14.59 14.21 5.73
N LEU A 240 14.08 13.00 6.02
CA LEU A 240 14.84 11.95 6.72
C LEU A 240 16.08 11.51 5.93
N VAL A 241 15.95 11.30 4.62
CA VAL A 241 17.07 11.01 3.71
C VAL A 241 18.08 12.17 3.70
N GLY A 242 17.61 13.41 3.68
CA GLY A 242 18.46 14.60 3.77
C GLY A 242 19.26 14.66 5.07
N CYS A 243 18.62 14.37 6.22
CA CYS A 243 19.31 14.23 7.50
C CYS A 243 20.35 13.10 7.47
N GLY A 244 19.98 11.92 6.96
CA GLY A 244 20.90 10.79 6.83
C GLY A 244 22.11 11.08 5.92
N ALA A 245 21.90 11.81 4.83
CA ALA A 245 22.98 12.27 3.95
C ALA A 245 23.90 13.27 4.67
N MET A 246 23.34 14.20 5.44
CA MET A 246 24.11 15.11 6.29
C MET A 246 24.97 14.33 7.29
N ASN A 247 24.40 13.31 7.93
CA ASN A 247 25.10 12.46 8.89
C ASN A 247 26.24 11.69 8.21
N ARG A 248 25.96 11.03 7.08
CA ARG A 248 26.92 10.23 6.31
C ARG A 248 28.08 11.03 5.72
N TYR A 249 27.82 12.20 5.15
CA TYR A 249 28.83 12.96 4.41
C TYR A 249 29.50 14.06 5.24
N LEU A 250 28.87 14.54 6.31
CA LEU A 250 29.43 15.64 7.12
C LEU A 250 29.77 15.25 8.55
N VAL A 251 28.94 14.47 9.23
CA VAL A 251 29.15 14.14 10.66
C VAL A 251 30.12 12.98 10.80
N LEU A 252 29.84 11.86 10.14
CA LEU A 252 30.61 10.62 10.25
C LEU A 252 32.10 10.77 9.89
N PRO A 253 32.49 11.43 8.77
CA PRO A 253 33.91 11.58 8.44
C PRO A 253 34.68 12.35 9.52
N ARG A 254 34.06 13.34 10.17
CA ARG A 254 34.69 14.11 11.24
C ARG A 254 34.92 13.30 12.51
N LEU A 255 34.12 12.25 12.75
CA LEU A 255 34.35 11.31 13.85
C LEU A 255 35.59 10.44 13.58
N ASP A 256 35.87 10.14 12.31
CA ASP A 256 37.07 9.41 11.87
C ASP A 256 38.29 10.32 11.62
N GLY A 257 38.20 11.63 11.90
CA GLY A 257 39.25 12.60 11.58
C GLY A 257 39.47 12.83 10.06
N ARG A 258 38.54 12.36 9.22
CA ARG A 258 38.59 12.41 7.75
C ARG A 258 37.61 13.45 7.19
N ARG A 259 37.79 13.82 5.91
CA ARG A 259 36.81 14.61 5.14
C ARG A 259 36.22 13.77 4.02
N ALA A 260 34.88 13.75 3.88
CA ALA A 260 34.25 13.11 2.72
C ALA A 260 34.61 13.87 1.43
N ARG A 261 35.08 13.11 0.43
CA ARG A 261 35.40 13.57 -0.93
C ARG A 261 34.35 13.05 -1.92
N GLY A 262 34.18 13.74 -3.05
CA GLY A 262 33.22 13.37 -4.12
C GLY A 262 32.11 14.40 -4.36
N PHE A 263 31.40 14.25 -5.49
CA PHE A 263 30.34 15.16 -5.96
C PHE A 263 29.20 15.29 -4.94
N VAL A 264 28.64 14.16 -4.48
CA VAL A 264 27.53 14.15 -3.50
C VAL A 264 27.93 14.84 -2.19
N ALA A 265 29.15 14.61 -1.70
CA ALA A 265 29.64 15.28 -0.49
C ALA A 265 29.78 16.80 -0.68
N ARG A 266 30.09 17.27 -1.90
CA ARG A 266 30.12 18.69 -2.24
C ARG A 266 28.70 19.27 -2.29
N LEU A 267 27.77 18.57 -2.94
CA LEU A 267 26.36 18.96 -3.02
C LEU A 267 25.75 19.11 -1.62
N VAL A 268 25.92 18.11 -0.75
CA VAL A 268 25.41 18.14 0.64
C VAL A 268 26.01 19.30 1.45
N ARG A 269 27.30 19.64 1.24
CA ARG A 269 27.91 20.81 1.88
C ARG A 269 27.28 22.11 1.40
N MET A 270 27.08 22.26 0.09
CA MET A 270 26.49 23.45 -0.51
C MET A 270 25.03 23.62 -0.06
N THR A 271 24.22 22.56 -0.11
CA THR A 271 22.82 22.62 0.33
C THR A 271 22.72 22.94 1.82
N ARG A 272 23.58 22.36 2.67
CA ARG A 272 23.65 22.74 4.09
C ARG A 272 23.99 24.22 4.26
N LEU A 273 24.98 24.72 3.54
CA LEU A 273 25.41 26.12 3.64
C LEU A 273 24.29 27.06 3.20
N GLY A 274 23.59 26.74 2.11
CA GLY A 274 22.45 27.53 1.63
C GLY A 274 21.25 27.51 2.58
N LEU A 275 20.92 26.36 3.18
CA LEU A 275 19.74 26.21 4.05
C LEU A 275 19.98 26.61 5.51
N MET A 276 21.16 26.34 6.06
CA MET A 276 21.44 26.47 7.50
C MET A 276 22.59 27.45 7.82
N GLY A 277 23.22 28.04 6.80
CA GLY A 277 24.33 28.97 6.98
C GLY A 277 25.64 28.36 7.53
N PRO A 278 26.67 29.19 7.71
CA PRO A 278 27.92 28.80 8.34
C PRO A 278 27.70 28.47 9.83
N SER A 279 28.17 27.31 10.30
CA SER A 279 28.05 26.91 11.71
C SER A 279 29.38 27.05 12.44
N ARG A 280 29.33 27.63 13.64
CA ARG A 280 30.44 27.60 14.61
C ARG A 280 30.80 26.17 15.00
N ALA A 281 32.09 25.91 15.16
CA ALA A 281 32.65 24.60 15.52
C ALA A 281 32.21 24.19 16.94
N ARG A 282 31.35 23.18 17.06
CA ARG A 282 31.23 22.39 18.30
C ARG A 282 31.65 20.96 17.99
N PRO A 283 32.17 20.21 18.97
CA PRO A 283 32.60 18.83 18.77
C PRO A 283 31.46 17.96 18.18
N PRO A 284 31.71 17.18 17.11
CA PRO A 284 30.70 16.40 16.39
C PRO A 284 29.95 15.40 17.28
N ALA A 285 30.66 14.80 18.25
CA ALA A 285 30.15 13.77 19.14
C ALA A 285 29.02 14.26 20.07
N ALA A 286 29.06 15.52 20.50
CA ALA A 286 28.03 16.11 21.35
C ALA A 286 26.71 16.38 20.61
N ARG A 287 26.75 16.49 19.26
CA ARG A 287 25.55 16.72 18.44
C ARG A 287 24.98 15.44 17.82
N LEU A 288 25.70 14.31 17.88
CA LEU A 288 25.23 13.06 17.27
C LEU A 288 23.86 12.64 17.84
N GLY A 289 23.68 12.75 19.15
CA GLY A 289 22.40 12.46 19.80
C GLY A 289 21.24 13.33 19.30
N SER A 290 21.44 14.63 19.10
CA SER A 290 20.40 15.52 18.58
C SER A 290 20.12 15.35 17.08
N TRP A 291 21.09 14.86 16.30
CA TRP A 291 20.84 14.41 14.92
C TRP A 291 20.01 13.14 14.89
N LEU A 292 20.41 12.11 15.63
CA LEU A 292 19.68 10.84 15.73
C LEU A 292 18.25 11.04 16.27
N LEU A 293 18.06 11.95 17.22
CA LEU A 293 16.73 12.30 17.73
C LEU A 293 15.84 12.93 16.65
N ARG A 294 16.39 13.82 15.82
CA ARG A 294 15.64 14.44 14.69
C ARG A 294 15.30 13.41 13.62
N GLU A 295 16.23 12.53 13.27
CA GLU A 295 15.97 11.42 12.36
C GLU A 295 14.88 10.49 12.92
N SER A 296 14.93 10.18 14.22
CA SER A 296 13.89 9.40 14.89
C SER A 296 12.54 10.08 14.85
N ALA A 297 12.46 11.39 15.14
CA ALA A 297 11.20 12.14 15.10
C ALA A 297 10.57 12.16 13.70
N LEU A 298 11.39 12.35 12.65
CA LEU A 298 10.94 12.29 11.26
C LEU A 298 10.42 10.89 10.89
N ALA A 299 11.12 9.83 11.33
CA ALA A 299 10.68 8.46 11.10
C ALA A 299 9.35 8.15 11.83
N LEU A 300 9.17 8.61 13.07
CA LEU A 300 7.92 8.48 13.81
C LEU A 300 6.75 9.18 13.11
N ALA A 301 6.97 10.38 12.58
CA ALA A 301 5.97 11.10 11.79
C ALA A 301 5.65 10.37 10.47
N ALA A 302 6.65 9.81 9.78
CA ALA A 302 6.42 9.03 8.57
C ALA A 302 5.63 7.74 8.85
N PHE A 303 5.86 7.10 10.00
CA PHE A 303 5.02 5.98 10.45
C PHE A 303 3.59 6.41 10.76
N TRP A 304 3.37 7.62 11.28
CA TRP A 304 2.02 8.14 11.51
C TRP A 304 1.26 8.27 10.19
N CYS A 305 1.87 8.87 9.16
CA CYS A 305 1.29 8.88 7.82
C CYS A 305 1.03 7.48 7.28
N THR A 306 1.91 6.51 7.56
CA THR A 306 1.74 5.12 7.13
C THR A 306 0.54 4.46 7.82
N ALA A 307 0.34 4.69 9.11
CA ALA A 307 -0.82 4.20 9.85
C ALA A 307 -2.14 4.75 9.26
N MET A 308 -2.16 6.05 8.92
CA MET A 308 -3.32 6.66 8.24
C MET A 308 -3.55 6.07 6.85
N LEU A 309 -2.49 5.83 6.07
CA LEU A 309 -2.59 5.29 4.71
C LEU A 309 -3.15 3.87 4.68
N VAL A 310 -2.79 3.03 5.65
CA VAL A 310 -3.27 1.64 5.73
C VAL A 310 -4.77 1.57 6.01
N GLU A 311 -5.28 2.47 6.85
CA GLU A 311 -6.72 2.59 7.15
C GLU A 311 -7.51 3.35 6.08
N SER A 312 -6.84 3.88 5.05
CA SER A 312 -7.49 4.60 3.95
C SER A 312 -7.58 3.75 2.69
N THR A 313 -8.68 3.89 1.96
CA THR A 313 -8.86 3.25 0.65
C THR A 313 -7.82 3.79 -0.35
N PRO A 314 -7.01 2.93 -1.00
CA PRO A 314 -6.05 3.35 -2.01
C PRO A 314 -6.72 4.14 -3.14
N ALA A 315 -6.03 5.14 -3.69
CA ALA A 315 -6.58 6.05 -4.71
C ALA A 315 -7.13 5.31 -5.94
N ARG A 316 -6.49 4.21 -6.35
CA ARG A 316 -7.00 3.36 -7.44
C ARG A 316 -8.37 2.74 -7.14
N HIS A 317 -8.64 2.38 -5.89
CA HIS A 317 -9.91 1.77 -5.49
C HIS A 317 -10.98 2.82 -5.18
N ALA A 318 -10.59 4.03 -4.79
CA ALA A 318 -11.52 5.13 -4.51
C ALA A 318 -12.41 5.54 -5.70
N SER A 319 -12.00 5.21 -6.93
CA SER A 319 -12.83 5.42 -8.13
C SER A 319 -14.04 4.47 -8.20
N HIS A 320 -13.99 3.31 -7.54
CA HIS A 320 -15.12 2.39 -7.45
C HIS A 320 -16.20 2.83 -6.45
N ASP A 321 -15.83 3.62 -5.43
CA ASP A 321 -16.77 4.11 -4.42
C ASP A 321 -17.70 5.22 -4.97
N GLY A 322 -17.26 5.94 -6.02
CA GLY A 322 -18.01 7.05 -6.62
C GLY A 322 -19.18 6.65 -7.52
N HIS A 323 -19.29 5.38 -7.92
CA HIS A 323 -20.37 4.92 -8.81
C HIS A 323 -21.67 4.59 -8.06
N ALA A 324 -21.67 4.57 -6.73
CA ALA A 324 -22.86 4.24 -5.94
C ALA A 324 -23.93 5.36 -5.95
N GLU A 325 -23.58 6.62 -6.24
CA GLU A 325 -24.53 7.75 -6.16
C GLU A 325 -25.50 7.87 -7.34
N SER A 326 -25.26 7.17 -8.46
CA SER A 326 -26.11 7.26 -9.67
C SER A 326 -26.91 5.98 -9.99
N ALA A 327 -26.82 4.95 -9.14
CA ALA A 327 -27.57 3.72 -9.36
C ALA A 327 -29.08 3.96 -9.10
N PRO A 328 -29.99 3.49 -9.98
CA PRO A 328 -31.42 3.55 -9.72
C PRO A 328 -31.76 2.83 -8.41
N ALA A 329 -32.79 3.31 -7.71
CA ALA A 329 -33.22 2.74 -6.44
C ALA A 329 -33.50 1.23 -6.58
N PRO A 330 -33.10 0.40 -5.61
CA PRO A 330 -33.29 -1.04 -5.70
C PRO A 330 -34.78 -1.38 -5.73
N GLN A 331 -35.21 -2.17 -6.72
CA GLN A 331 -36.55 -2.74 -6.75
C GLN A 331 -36.65 -3.79 -5.64
N ARG A 332 -37.53 -3.56 -4.66
CA ARG A 332 -37.80 -4.52 -3.58
C ARG A 332 -39.00 -5.36 -3.96
N VAL A 333 -38.85 -6.69 -3.90
CA VAL A 333 -39.92 -7.65 -4.15
C VAL A 333 -39.85 -8.75 -3.10
N THR A 334 -41.00 -9.25 -2.65
CA THR A 334 -41.03 -10.39 -1.73
C THR A 334 -40.82 -11.71 -2.48
N MET A 335 -40.40 -12.76 -1.76
CA MET A 335 -40.27 -14.10 -2.36
C MET A 335 -41.61 -14.63 -2.91
N ALA A 336 -42.73 -14.29 -2.27
CA ALA A 336 -44.05 -14.71 -2.71
C ALA A 336 -44.45 -14.05 -4.04
N GLU A 337 -44.23 -12.74 -4.16
CA GLU A 337 -44.45 -11.98 -5.41
C GLU A 337 -43.54 -12.47 -6.54
N LEU A 338 -42.28 -12.79 -6.23
CA LEU A 338 -41.33 -13.32 -7.20
C LEU A 338 -41.77 -14.66 -7.77
N HIS A 339 -42.22 -15.58 -6.92
CA HIS A 339 -42.76 -16.87 -7.38
C HIS A 339 -44.06 -16.71 -8.19
N ALA A 340 -44.94 -15.80 -7.79
CA ALA A 340 -46.16 -15.49 -8.53
C ALA A 340 -45.88 -14.92 -9.92
N ALA A 341 -44.74 -14.25 -10.11
CA ALA A 341 -44.30 -13.67 -11.37
C ALA A 341 -43.39 -14.61 -12.22
N GLY A 342 -43.30 -15.89 -11.87
CA GLY A 342 -42.50 -16.86 -12.63
C GLY A 342 -41.00 -16.81 -12.35
N GLY A 343 -40.59 -16.27 -11.20
CA GLY A 343 -39.19 -16.27 -10.75
C GLY A 343 -38.39 -15.02 -11.09
N VAL A 344 -38.99 -14.05 -11.79
CA VAL A 344 -38.39 -12.74 -12.09
C VAL A 344 -39.37 -11.62 -11.71
N PRO A 345 -38.90 -10.43 -11.29
CA PRO A 345 -39.79 -9.33 -11.00
C PRO A 345 -40.67 -8.96 -12.22
N PRO A 346 -41.94 -8.58 -12.03
CA PRO A 346 -42.77 -8.11 -13.14
C PRO A 346 -42.12 -6.93 -13.87
N GLY A 347 -42.04 -7.02 -15.21
CA GLY A 347 -41.42 -5.99 -16.04
C GLY A 347 -39.88 -5.94 -15.96
N TRP A 348 -39.25 -6.96 -15.36
CA TRP A 348 -37.79 -7.03 -15.27
C TRP A 348 -37.15 -7.00 -16.66
N ARG A 349 -36.15 -6.14 -16.81
CA ARG A 349 -35.23 -6.09 -17.94
C ARG A 349 -33.83 -5.98 -17.40
N PHE A 350 -32.88 -6.66 -18.03
CA PHE A 350 -31.48 -6.49 -17.70
C PHE A 350 -31.07 -5.03 -17.95
N SER A 351 -30.64 -4.35 -16.88
CA SER A 351 -30.11 -3.00 -16.95
C SER A 351 -28.67 -3.03 -16.45
N PRO A 352 -27.67 -2.91 -17.34
CA PRO A 352 -26.28 -2.87 -16.93
C PRO A 352 -25.99 -1.67 -16.02
N PRO A 353 -25.03 -1.78 -15.09
CA PRO A 353 -24.57 -0.64 -14.29
C PRO A 353 -24.03 0.49 -15.19
N PRO A 354 -23.98 1.73 -14.68
CA PRO A 354 -23.47 2.86 -15.46
C PRO A 354 -22.00 2.64 -15.85
N GLY A 355 -21.67 3.03 -17.09
CA GLY A 355 -20.30 3.12 -17.61
C GLY A 355 -19.92 4.57 -17.91
N GLU A 356 -18.70 4.79 -18.40
CA GLU A 356 -18.15 6.11 -18.68
C GLU A 356 -18.12 6.39 -20.19
N ALA A 357 -19.02 7.26 -20.64
CA ALA A 357 -19.27 7.55 -22.06
C ALA A 357 -18.02 8.02 -22.82
N GLU A 358 -17.13 8.80 -22.19
CA GLU A 358 -15.91 9.26 -22.87
C GLU A 358 -14.93 8.12 -23.14
N ARG A 359 -14.81 7.15 -22.23
CA ARG A 359 -14.02 5.93 -22.47
C ARG A 359 -14.68 5.07 -23.55
N GLY A 360 -16.01 4.97 -23.52
CA GLY A 360 -16.81 4.30 -24.54
C GLY A 360 -16.60 4.87 -25.94
N ARG A 361 -16.54 6.20 -26.08
CA ARG A 361 -16.29 6.89 -27.35
C ARG A 361 -14.92 6.54 -27.94
N ILE A 362 -13.88 6.53 -27.10
CA ILE A 362 -12.52 6.13 -27.50
C ILE A 362 -12.50 4.66 -27.93
N LEU A 363 -13.18 3.81 -27.16
CA LEU A 363 -13.27 2.38 -27.44
C LEU A 363 -14.04 2.10 -28.75
N PHE A 364 -15.14 2.79 -29.00
CA PHE A 364 -15.92 2.72 -30.24
C PHE A 364 -15.03 2.95 -31.47
N ALA A 365 -14.17 3.97 -31.43
CA ALA A 365 -13.20 4.23 -32.49
C ALA A 365 -12.14 3.12 -32.60
N ARG A 366 -11.60 2.65 -31.46
CA ARG A 366 -10.54 1.63 -31.41
C ARG A 366 -11.00 0.26 -31.93
N LEU A 367 -12.25 -0.12 -31.67
CA LEU A 367 -12.83 -1.38 -32.14
C LEU A 367 -13.18 -1.39 -33.64
N GLY A 368 -13.03 -0.24 -34.31
CA GLY A 368 -13.36 -0.09 -35.73
C GLY A 368 -14.86 0.00 -36.00
N CYS A 369 -15.70 0.28 -34.99
CA CYS A 369 -17.15 0.45 -35.18
C CYS A 369 -17.50 1.49 -36.27
N PRO A 370 -16.77 2.60 -36.45
CA PRO A 370 -17.00 3.55 -37.54
C PRO A 370 -16.85 2.99 -38.96
N VAL A 371 -16.24 1.81 -39.14
CA VAL A 371 -16.11 1.16 -40.46
C VAL A 371 -17.48 0.72 -40.98
N CYS A 372 -18.38 0.31 -40.07
CA CYS A 372 -19.71 -0.19 -40.42
C CYS A 372 -20.83 0.77 -40.01
N HIS A 373 -20.66 1.54 -38.93
CA HIS A 373 -21.69 2.40 -38.37
C HIS A 373 -21.36 3.88 -38.50
N ARG A 374 -22.39 4.68 -38.80
CA ARG A 374 -22.32 6.14 -38.80
C ARG A 374 -22.94 6.71 -37.53
N VAL A 375 -22.64 7.99 -37.25
CA VAL A 375 -23.24 8.77 -36.17
C VAL A 375 -23.51 10.18 -36.73
N GLY A 376 -24.73 10.45 -37.22
CA GLY A 376 -25.23 11.82 -37.45
C GLY A 376 -25.31 12.40 -38.89
N GLY A 377 -25.25 11.58 -39.96
CA GLY A 377 -25.47 12.00 -41.37
C GLY A 377 -24.43 12.98 -42.00
N ALA A 378 -24.02 12.90 -43.27
CA ALA A 378 -24.81 12.78 -44.51
C ALA A 378 -24.60 11.47 -45.31
N ALA A 379 -25.58 11.14 -46.16
CA ALA A 379 -25.62 9.93 -47.00
C ALA A 379 -25.01 10.13 -48.39
N GLY A 380 -24.11 9.23 -48.76
CA GLY A 380 -23.74 8.93 -50.16
C GLY A 380 -24.33 7.57 -50.58
N PRO A 381 -24.42 7.28 -51.88
CA PRO A 381 -25.12 6.10 -52.43
C PRO A 381 -24.50 4.74 -52.07
N ASP A 382 -23.31 4.71 -51.46
CA ASP A 382 -22.60 3.50 -51.02
C ASP A 382 -22.49 3.45 -49.48
N SER A 383 -23.64 3.30 -48.82
CA SER A 383 -23.73 3.28 -47.35
C SER A 383 -22.96 2.09 -46.74
N ALA A 384 -22.24 2.36 -45.64
CA ALA A 384 -21.60 1.37 -44.79
C ALA A 384 -22.55 0.19 -44.45
N PRO A 385 -22.05 -1.03 -44.23
CA PRO A 385 -22.91 -2.22 -44.07
C PRO A 385 -23.87 -2.17 -42.87
N GLY A 386 -23.61 -1.32 -41.87
CA GLY A 386 -24.47 -1.17 -40.68
C GLY A 386 -25.33 0.10 -40.68
N PRO A 387 -26.41 0.14 -39.86
CA PRO A 387 -27.27 1.32 -39.71
C PRO A 387 -26.54 2.50 -39.03
N ASP A 388 -27.07 3.71 -39.25
CA ASP A 388 -26.67 4.91 -38.49
C ASP A 388 -27.13 4.77 -37.03
N LEU A 389 -26.26 5.10 -36.10
CA LEU A 389 -26.49 4.97 -34.66
C LEU A 389 -26.94 6.29 -34.00
N ALA A 390 -27.13 7.36 -34.78
CA ALA A 390 -27.77 8.58 -34.26
C ALA A 390 -29.14 8.27 -33.66
N GLY A 391 -29.37 8.71 -32.41
CA GLY A 391 -30.58 8.44 -31.64
C GLY A 391 -30.66 7.05 -31.03
N ALA A 392 -29.65 6.19 -31.15
CA ALA A 392 -29.68 4.83 -30.60
C ALA A 392 -29.94 4.82 -29.08
N GLY A 393 -29.49 5.85 -28.36
CA GLY A 393 -29.70 5.97 -26.92
C GLY A 393 -31.14 6.24 -26.51
N GLU A 394 -31.93 6.89 -27.37
CA GLU A 394 -33.35 7.16 -27.15
C GLU A 394 -34.23 5.96 -27.54
N HIS A 395 -33.85 5.23 -28.59
CA HIS A 395 -34.66 4.15 -29.15
C HIS A 395 -34.50 2.81 -28.43
N HIS A 396 -33.34 2.56 -27.81
CA HIS A 396 -33.00 1.24 -27.28
C HIS A 396 -32.60 1.25 -25.81
N PRO A 397 -33.08 0.30 -24.99
CA PRO A 397 -32.61 0.16 -23.62
C PRO A 397 -31.16 -0.34 -23.59
N ALA A 398 -30.44 0.02 -22.53
CA ALA A 398 -29.04 -0.33 -22.35
C ALA A 398 -28.75 -1.84 -22.50
N GLY A 399 -29.62 -2.70 -21.96
CA GLY A 399 -29.48 -4.15 -22.08
C GLY A 399 -29.57 -4.67 -23.52
N TYR A 400 -30.39 -4.03 -24.37
CA TYR A 400 -30.51 -4.39 -25.78
C TYR A 400 -29.24 -4.01 -26.54
N LEU A 401 -28.74 -2.79 -26.36
CA LEU A 401 -27.48 -2.34 -26.98
C LEU A 401 -26.31 -3.25 -26.57
N LEU A 402 -26.28 -3.69 -25.30
CA LEU A 402 -25.28 -4.62 -24.79
C LEU A 402 -25.37 -5.98 -25.50
N GLU A 403 -26.57 -6.57 -25.58
CA GLU A 403 -26.81 -7.84 -26.26
C GLU A 403 -26.44 -7.76 -27.74
N SER A 404 -26.80 -6.69 -28.44
CA SER A 404 -26.45 -6.52 -29.86
C SER A 404 -24.93 -6.50 -30.10
N VAL A 405 -24.12 -6.09 -29.12
CA VAL A 405 -22.64 -6.07 -29.25
C VAL A 405 -22.02 -7.45 -29.01
N ILE A 406 -22.51 -8.20 -28.03
CA ILE A 406 -21.92 -9.49 -27.63
C ILE A 406 -22.60 -10.71 -28.24
N ASN A 407 -23.86 -10.58 -28.64
CA ASN A 407 -24.68 -11.61 -29.25
C ASN A 407 -25.55 -11.02 -30.38
N PRO A 408 -24.95 -10.54 -31.47
CA PRO A 408 -25.69 -9.93 -32.59
C PRO A 408 -26.63 -10.91 -33.31
N ASP A 409 -26.48 -12.23 -33.10
CA ASP A 409 -27.38 -13.26 -33.64
C ASP A 409 -28.67 -13.43 -32.81
N ALA A 410 -28.76 -12.83 -31.61
CA ALA A 410 -29.95 -12.93 -30.76
C ALA A 410 -31.21 -12.34 -31.43
N VAL A 411 -31.03 -11.23 -32.13
CA VAL A 411 -32.09 -10.51 -32.84
C VAL A 411 -31.50 -9.93 -34.13
N ILE A 412 -31.91 -10.48 -35.27
CA ILE A 412 -31.52 -9.99 -36.59
C ILE A 412 -32.76 -9.36 -37.24
N VAL A 413 -32.62 -8.13 -37.74
CA VAL A 413 -33.70 -7.43 -38.44
C VAL A 413 -33.95 -8.11 -39.79
N GLU A 414 -35.21 -8.41 -40.10
CA GLU A 414 -35.60 -8.90 -41.42
C GLU A 414 -35.40 -7.78 -42.47
N GLY A 415 -34.41 -7.95 -43.35
CA GLY A 415 -34.13 -6.99 -44.41
C GLY A 415 -32.77 -7.19 -45.08
N PRO A 416 -32.55 -6.55 -46.25
CA PRO A 416 -31.28 -6.61 -46.94
C PRO A 416 -30.16 -5.96 -46.10
N GLY A 417 -29.01 -6.61 -46.04
CA GLY A 417 -27.81 -6.06 -45.40
C GLY A 417 -27.63 -6.39 -43.91
N TYR A 418 -28.57 -7.07 -43.25
CA TYR A 418 -28.43 -7.46 -41.84
C TYR A 418 -27.94 -8.91 -41.63
N THR A 419 -28.14 -9.77 -42.63
CA THR A 419 -27.83 -11.21 -42.57
C THR A 419 -26.78 -11.59 -43.63
N GLY A 420 -25.76 -12.32 -43.20
CA GLY A 420 -24.74 -12.93 -44.06
C GLY A 420 -25.24 -14.17 -44.81
N GLN A 421 -24.41 -14.71 -45.70
CA GLN A 421 -24.75 -15.91 -46.49
C GLN A 421 -24.96 -17.17 -45.64
N ASP A 422 -24.41 -17.19 -44.43
CA ASP A 422 -24.52 -18.26 -43.45
C ASP A 422 -25.78 -18.14 -42.56
N GLY A 423 -26.64 -17.15 -42.82
CA GLY A 423 -27.85 -16.90 -42.05
C GLY A 423 -27.62 -16.19 -40.71
N ARG A 424 -26.39 -15.73 -40.44
CA ARG A 424 -26.01 -15.03 -39.21
C ARG A 424 -25.92 -13.53 -39.42
N SER A 425 -25.83 -12.77 -38.34
CA SER A 425 -25.64 -11.33 -38.40
C SER A 425 -24.34 -10.97 -39.11
N ILE A 426 -24.39 -9.94 -39.96
CA ILE A 426 -23.16 -9.37 -40.54
C ILE A 426 -22.29 -8.66 -39.50
N MET A 427 -22.86 -8.31 -38.35
CA MET A 427 -22.12 -7.74 -37.22
C MET A 427 -21.41 -8.87 -36.47
N PRO A 428 -20.08 -8.81 -36.31
CA PRO A 428 -19.37 -9.83 -35.54
C PRO A 428 -19.67 -9.69 -34.05
N SER A 429 -19.66 -10.82 -33.32
CA SER A 429 -19.70 -10.79 -31.86
C SER A 429 -18.39 -10.23 -31.29
N TYR A 430 -18.53 -9.38 -30.26
CA TYR A 430 -17.41 -8.85 -29.47
C TYR A 430 -17.29 -9.47 -28.08
N ALA A 431 -18.01 -10.57 -27.80
CA ALA A 431 -18.03 -11.21 -26.48
C ALA A 431 -16.61 -11.56 -25.96
N ASP A 432 -15.74 -12.04 -26.84
CA ASP A 432 -14.36 -12.43 -26.48
C ASP A 432 -13.34 -11.29 -26.65
N ARG A 433 -13.79 -10.09 -27.02
CA ARG A 433 -12.93 -8.93 -27.33
C ARG A 433 -13.05 -7.80 -26.31
N LEU A 434 -14.02 -7.90 -25.39
CA LEU A 434 -14.33 -6.85 -24.43
C LEU A 434 -14.35 -7.41 -23.01
N THR A 435 -13.70 -6.70 -22.10
CA THR A 435 -13.99 -6.89 -20.67
C THR A 435 -15.39 -6.35 -20.35
N VAL A 436 -15.97 -6.79 -19.22
CA VAL A 436 -17.27 -6.27 -18.76
C VAL A 436 -17.23 -4.75 -18.63
N ALA A 437 -16.15 -4.17 -18.08
CA ALA A 437 -16.03 -2.72 -17.93
C ALA A 437 -16.01 -1.97 -19.27
N GLU A 438 -15.27 -2.48 -20.26
CA GLU A 438 -15.21 -1.91 -21.60
C GLU A 438 -16.57 -1.96 -22.30
N LEU A 439 -17.32 -3.06 -22.14
CA LEU A 439 -18.67 -3.19 -22.67
C LEU A 439 -19.64 -2.18 -22.04
N LEU A 440 -19.56 -1.97 -20.73
CA LEU A 440 -20.37 -0.97 -20.02
C LEU A 440 -20.06 0.46 -20.47
N ASP A 441 -18.77 0.79 -20.62
CA ASP A 441 -18.32 2.10 -21.12
C ASP A 441 -18.83 2.33 -22.55
N LEU A 442 -18.72 1.32 -23.43
CA LEU A 442 -19.22 1.39 -24.82
C LEU A 442 -20.72 1.64 -24.86
N VAL A 443 -21.51 0.89 -24.09
CA VAL A 443 -22.97 1.07 -24.02
C VAL A 443 -23.32 2.44 -23.44
N ALA A 444 -22.57 2.94 -22.45
CA ALA A 444 -22.76 4.28 -21.92
C ALA A 444 -22.58 5.36 -22.99
N TYR A 445 -21.60 5.21 -23.89
CA TYR A 445 -21.44 6.10 -25.05
C TYR A 445 -22.59 5.98 -26.05
N LEU A 446 -22.98 4.77 -26.45
CA LEU A 446 -24.09 4.57 -27.38
C LEU A 446 -25.40 5.17 -26.85
N ARG A 447 -25.58 5.22 -25.53
CA ARG A 447 -26.72 5.84 -24.88
C ARG A 447 -26.74 7.37 -24.93
N THR A 448 -25.64 8.01 -25.28
CA THR A 448 -25.58 9.47 -25.49
C THR A 448 -25.83 9.86 -26.95
N LEU A 449 -25.97 8.87 -27.86
CA LEU A 449 -26.10 9.08 -29.30
C LEU A 449 -27.53 9.31 -29.75
#